data_AF-A0AAV0WDR2-F1
#
_entry.id   AF-A0AAV0WDR2-F1
#
_cell.length_a   1.000
_cell.length_b   1.000
_cell.length_c   1.000
_cell.angle_alpha   90.00
_cell.angle_beta   90.00
_cell.angle_gamma   90.00
#
_symmetry.space_group_name_H-M   'P 1'
#
loop_
_entity.id
_entity.type
_entity.pdbx_description
1 polymer ?
#
loop_
_entity_poly.entity_id
_entity_poly.type
_entity_poly.pdbx_seq_one_letter_code
_entity_poly.pdbx_strand_id
1 'polypeptide(L)'
;MTDESLKQLLKKWELEILYQTCIDQLVNIKVLKIMKFEHANELLKSYPVGTKVIFTHELEKWQKKIKSCRWIWIVQSIIRNCVA
;
A
#
# COMPACT_ATOMS: atom_id res chain seq x y z
N MET A 1 -0.01 -13.12 -18.49
CA MET A 1 -0.42 -11.81 -17.95
C MET A 1 -1.09 -12.07 -16.61
N THR A 2 -0.33 -12.05 -15.52
CA THR A 2 -0.80 -12.57 -14.23
C THR A 2 -1.59 -11.50 -13.48
N ASP A 3 -2.92 -11.62 -13.47
CA ASP A 3 -3.74 -11.05 -12.41
C ASP A 3 -3.33 -11.75 -11.11
N GLU A 4 -2.36 -11.17 -10.39
CA GLU A 4 -2.07 -11.62 -9.03
C GLU A 4 -3.34 -11.38 -8.22
N SER A 5 -3.92 -12.47 -7.70
CA SER A 5 -5.07 -12.35 -6.81
C SER A 5 -4.66 -11.48 -5.61
N LEU A 6 -5.53 -10.54 -5.22
CA LEU A 6 -5.33 -9.67 -4.05
C LEU A 6 -4.86 -10.46 -2.82
N LYS A 7 -5.45 -11.64 -2.62
CA LYS A 7 -5.09 -12.57 -1.55
C LYS A 7 -3.64 -13.05 -1.63
N GLN A 8 -3.14 -13.40 -2.81
CA GLN A 8 -1.75 -13.81 -2.99
C GLN A 8 -0.78 -12.65 -2.75
N LEU A 9 -1.14 -11.43 -3.18
CA LEU A 9 -0.32 -10.25 -2.93
C LEU A 9 -0.20 -9.96 -1.42
N LEU A 10 -1.34 -9.95 -0.72
CA LEU A 10 -1.35 -9.75 0.73
C LEU A 10 -0.65 -10.89 1.49
N LYS A 11 -0.76 -12.13 1.01
CA LYS A 11 -0.03 -13.27 1.57
C LYS A 11 1.48 -13.11 1.42
N LYS A 12 1.96 -12.59 0.27
CA LYS A 12 3.39 -12.29 0.07
C LYS A 12 3.91 -11.21 1.01
N TRP A 13 3.03 -10.31 1.47
CA TRP A 13 3.37 -9.28 2.45
C TRP A 13 3.15 -9.73 3.90
N GLU A 14 2.76 -10.99 4.12
CA GLU A 14 2.40 -11.52 5.44
C GLU A 14 1.23 -10.75 6.10
N LEU A 15 0.35 -10.20 5.28
CA LEU A 15 -0.77 -9.33 5.66
C LEU A 15 -2.12 -9.91 5.20
N GLU A 16 -2.26 -11.23 5.18
CA GLU A 16 -3.50 -11.91 4.81
C GLU A 16 -4.70 -11.55 5.70
N ILE A 17 -4.44 -11.09 6.93
CA ILE A 17 -5.45 -10.53 7.84
C ILE A 17 -6.17 -9.31 7.28
N LEU A 18 -5.56 -8.60 6.32
CA LEU A 18 -6.14 -7.43 5.68
C LEU A 18 -7.07 -7.81 4.52
N TYR A 19 -7.12 -9.08 4.12
CA TYR A 19 -7.89 -9.51 2.95
C TYR A 19 -9.36 -9.18 3.11
N GLN A 20 -9.97 -9.54 4.26
CA GLN A 20 -11.39 -9.27 4.49
C GLN A 20 -11.68 -7.78 4.49
N THR A 21 -10.88 -6.97 5.18
CA THR A 21 -11.04 -5.51 5.18
C THR A 21 -10.87 -4.89 3.79
N CYS A 22 -9.94 -5.40 2.97
CA CYS A 22 -9.83 -4.95 1.59
C CYS A 22 -11.12 -5.26 0.80
N ILE A 23 -11.71 -6.44 0.98
CA ILE A 23 -12.97 -6.81 0.32
C ILE A 23 -14.14 -5.93 0.81
N ASP A 24 -14.28 -5.75 2.12
CA ASP A 24 -15.35 -4.95 2.73
C ASP A 24 -15.29 -3.48 2.29
N GLN A 25 -14.09 -2.97 2.01
CA GLN A 25 -13.84 -1.60 1.56
C GLN A 25 -13.68 -1.49 0.04
N LEU A 26 -14.03 -2.53 -0.73
CA LEU A 26 -13.95 -2.58 -2.20
C LEU A 26 -12.55 -2.28 -2.77
N VAL A 27 -11.50 -2.57 -2.00
CA VAL A 27 -10.10 -2.44 -2.39
C VAL A 27 -9.70 -3.66 -3.23
N ASN A 28 -9.50 -3.42 -4.52
CA ASN A 28 -8.94 -4.41 -5.45
C ASN A 28 -7.51 -4.01 -5.88
N ILE A 29 -6.87 -4.85 -6.69
CA ILE A 29 -5.52 -4.58 -7.21
C ILE A 29 -5.45 -3.22 -7.93
N LYS A 30 -6.48 -2.82 -8.69
CA LYS A 30 -6.49 -1.53 -9.40
C LYS A 30 -6.49 -0.37 -8.41
N VAL A 31 -7.26 -0.47 -7.32
CA VAL A 31 -7.27 0.51 -6.24
C VAL A 31 -5.89 0.57 -5.57
N LEU A 32 -5.28 -0.57 -5.23
CA LEU A 32 -3.94 -0.62 -4.64
C LEU A 32 -2.87 0.05 -5.54
N LYS A 33 -2.98 -0.04 -6.87
CA LYS A 33 -2.04 0.62 -7.80
C LYS A 33 -2.04 2.15 -7.69
N ILE A 34 -3.18 2.74 -7.37
CA ILE A 34 -3.37 4.19 -7.28
C ILE A 34 -3.54 4.69 -5.83
N MET A 35 -3.57 3.76 -4.87
CA MET A 35 -3.74 4.06 -3.46
C MET A 35 -2.60 4.93 -2.94
N LYS A 36 -2.96 6.04 -2.30
CA LYS A 36 -2.05 6.98 -1.64
C LYS A 36 -1.95 6.65 -0.15
N PHE A 37 -0.93 7.21 0.51
CA PHE A 37 -0.70 7.06 1.94
C PHE A 37 -1.94 7.38 2.79
N GLU A 38 -2.64 8.47 2.50
CA GLU A 38 -3.85 8.89 3.23
C GLU A 38 -4.96 7.83 3.16
N HIS A 39 -5.18 7.23 1.99
CA HIS A 39 -6.17 6.18 1.79
C HIS A 39 -5.76 4.88 2.48
N ALA A 40 -4.48 4.53 2.45
CA ALA A 40 -3.95 3.37 3.16
C ALA A 40 -4.08 3.55 4.69
N ASN A 41 -3.84 4.76 5.19
CA ASN A 41 -3.99 5.07 6.61
C ASN A 41 -5.46 5.01 7.07
N GLU A 42 -6.40 5.46 6.24
CA GLU A 42 -7.84 5.34 6.52
C GLU A 42 -8.31 3.88 6.46
N LEU A 43 -7.89 3.12 5.43
CA LEU A 43 -8.19 1.69 5.31
C LEU A 43 -7.75 0.90 6.55
N LEU A 44 -6.60 1.27 7.11
CA LEU A 44 -5.99 0.59 8.23
C LEU A 44 -6.27 1.26 9.58
N LYS A 45 -7.20 2.21 9.68
CA LYS A 45 -7.41 3.02 10.89
C LYS A 45 -7.59 2.20 12.15
N SER A 46 -8.33 1.08 12.07
CA SER A 46 -8.60 0.12 13.14
C SER A 46 -7.45 -0.84 13.46
N TYR A 47 -6.39 -0.86 12.64
CA TYR A 47 -5.28 -1.79 12.78
C TYR A 47 -4.13 -1.22 13.63
N PRO A 48 -3.32 -2.09 14.26
CA PRO A 48 -2.12 -1.70 14.98
C PRO A 48 -1.12 -0.96 14.08
N VAL A 49 -0.31 -0.10 14.70
CA VAL A 49 0.71 0.71 14.00
C VAL A 49 1.70 -0.17 13.22
N GLY A 50 2.11 -1.31 13.77
CA GLY A 50 3.01 -2.24 13.07
C GLY A 50 2.45 -2.70 11.72
N THR A 51 1.16 -3.07 11.70
CA THR A 51 0.45 -3.46 10.46
C THR A 51 0.40 -2.31 9.46
N LYS A 52 0.13 -1.08 9.93
CA LYS A 52 0.11 0.14 9.09
C LYS A 52 1.46 0.37 8.41
N VAL A 53 2.55 0.26 9.18
CA VAL A 53 3.91 0.49 8.69
C VAL A 53 4.30 -0.55 7.64
N ILE A 54 4.10 -1.84 7.93
CA ILE A 54 4.46 -2.93 7.02
C ILE A 54 3.65 -2.84 5.71
N PHE A 55 2.33 -2.62 5.81
CA PHE A 55 1.48 -2.48 4.64
C PHE A 55 1.91 -1.32 3.76
N THR A 56 2.15 -0.15 4.36
CA THR A 56 2.57 1.04 3.61
C THR A 56 3.91 0.80 2.93
N HIS A 57 4.87 0.20 3.63
CA HIS A 57 6.19 -0.11 3.08
C HIS A 57 6.12 -1.06 1.88
N GLU A 58 5.39 -2.18 2.02
CA GLU A 58 5.26 -3.17 0.95
C GLU A 58 4.41 -2.65 -0.22
N LEU A 59 3.37 -1.85 0.06
CA LEU A 59 2.57 -1.17 -0.98
C LEU A 59 3.44 -0.24 -1.81
N GLU A 60 4.25 0.62 -1.19
CA GLU A 60 5.16 1.51 -1.92
C GLU A 60 6.18 0.75 -2.74
N LYS A 61 6.79 -0.29 -2.16
CA LYS A 61 7.78 -1.14 -2.82
C LYS A 61 7.18 -1.86 -4.02
N TRP A 62 5.96 -2.39 -3.89
CA TRP A 62 5.23 -3.01 -4.98
C TRP A 62 4.84 -2.00 -6.06
N GLN A 63 4.34 -0.82 -5.65
CA GLN A 63 4.04 0.27 -6.58
C GLN A 63 5.28 0.72 -7.35
N LYS A 64 6.45 0.81 -6.71
CA LYS A 64 7.72 1.14 -7.37
C LYS A 64 8.12 0.07 -8.38
N LYS A 65 7.94 -1.22 -8.06
CA LYS A 65 8.21 -2.33 -9.00
C LYS A 65 7.33 -2.25 -10.24
N ILE A 66 6.03 -2.00 -10.09
CA ILE A 66 5.11 -1.88 -11.24
C ILE A 66 5.27 -0.54 -11.99
N LYS A 67 5.65 0.53 -11.29
CA LYS A 67 5.91 1.86 -11.87
C LYS A 67 7.31 1.98 -12.45
N SER A 68 8.19 0.99 -12.32
CA SER A 68 9.52 1.03 -12.95
C SER A 68 9.48 1.03 -14.49
N CYS A 69 8.29 0.99 -15.11
CA CYS A 69 8.07 1.35 -16.52
C CYS A 69 7.39 2.72 -16.75
N ARG A 70 7.19 3.57 -15.74
CA ARG A 70 6.67 4.95 -15.89
C ARG A 70 7.12 5.86 -14.73
N TRP A 71 8.03 6.77 -15.07
CA TRP A 71 8.87 7.61 -14.22
C TRP A 71 8.15 8.42 -13.10
N ILE A 72 8.76 8.37 -11.90
CA ILE A 72 8.93 9.40 -10.83
C ILE A 72 7.73 9.82 -9.92
N TRP A 73 8.12 10.17 -8.68
CA TRP A 73 7.43 10.75 -7.50
C TRP A 73 7.02 9.68 -6.46
N ILE A 74 7.58 9.63 -5.24
CA ILE A 74 7.64 10.69 -4.21
C ILE A 74 8.95 10.60 -3.41
N VAL A 75 9.75 11.68 -3.42
CA VAL A 75 10.84 11.94 -2.46
C VAL A 75 10.41 13.04 -1.45
N GLN A 76 9.13 13.41 -1.34
CA GLN A 76 8.77 14.71 -0.74
C GLN A 76 8.09 14.75 0.63
N SER A 77 7.83 13.65 1.36
CA SER A 77 7.17 13.77 2.68
C SER A 77 8.07 13.75 3.91
N ILE A 78 9.36 13.37 3.82
CA ILE A 78 10.22 13.29 5.02
C ILE A 78 11.16 14.51 5.18
N ILE A 79 11.46 15.28 4.11
CA ILE A 79 12.47 16.36 4.19
C ILE A 79 11.90 17.72 4.67
N ARG A 80 10.57 17.92 4.76
CA ARG A 80 10.02 19.27 5.00
C ARG A 80 9.75 19.67 6.47
N ASN A 81 10.12 18.86 7.47
CA ASN A 81 9.85 19.18 8.89
C ASN A 81 11.05 19.17 9.85
N CYS A 82 12.29 19.26 9.35
CA CYS A 82 13.48 19.41 10.22
C CYS A 82 14.32 20.67 9.96
N VAL A 83 13.85 21.62 9.14
CA VAL A 83 14.46 22.96 9.05
C VAL A 83 13.36 24.01 8.96
N ALA A 84 12.82 24.37 10.11
CA ALA A 84 12.20 25.67 10.41
C ALA A 84 12.31 25.89 11.92
#